data_AF-A0AAN5CMX4-F1
#
_entry.id   AF-A0AAN5CMX4-F1
#
_cell.length_a   1.000
_cell.length_b   1.000
_cell.length_c   1.000
_cell.angle_alpha   90.00
_cell.angle_beta   90.00
_cell.angle_gamma   90.00
#
_symmetry.space_group_name_H-M   'P 1'
#
loop_
_entity.id
_entity.type
_entity.pdbx_description
1 polymer ?
#
loop_
_entity_poly.entity_id
_entity_poly.type
_entity_poly.pdbx_seq_one_letter_code
_entity_poly.pdbx_strand_id
1 'polypeptide(L)'
;LQAIKLDLPVGAIVATPRDRYTIITHLANSGLSKLYLVINTCKQHRVMRIEYTKIPRVASRIKTELALLDNLTDVANDHKSHFLKLFDKGNTKIFKFVVVAPIGPTLLQIREKLLEQDDFGWGRTTTEGILSIQAVRDLHLRDFVHRDINIGRFAVGIGPYEQQIYLYNLKDIKRFMTSRGHMKRPKEEIPFAGSLLFGSRNVMRGGEQSRRDDLESWLYTTFDVFDRQTFSSFFERQS
;
A
#
# COMPACT_ATOMS: atom_id res chain seq x y z
N LEU A 1 -10.09 -8.75 22.58
CA LEU A 1 -8.89 -7.90 22.38
C LEU A 1 -7.57 -8.66 22.56
N GLN A 2 -7.44 -9.58 23.54
CA GLN A 2 -6.24 -10.42 23.74
C GLN A 2 -5.78 -11.22 22.49
N ALA A 3 -6.71 -11.76 21.70
CA ALA A 3 -6.39 -12.52 20.48
C ALA A 3 -5.82 -11.69 19.32
N ILE A 4 -5.93 -10.35 19.36
CA ILE A 4 -5.40 -9.46 18.31
C ILE A 4 -3.88 -9.25 18.49
N LYS A 5 -3.33 -9.59 19.67
CA LYS A 5 -1.91 -9.36 19.98
C LYS A 5 -0.99 -10.49 19.53
N LEU A 6 -1.44 -11.75 19.52
CA LEU A 6 -0.53 -12.86 19.22
C LEU A 6 -0.16 -12.89 17.72
N ASP A 7 1.09 -13.18 17.42
CA ASP A 7 1.53 -13.45 16.06
C ASP A 7 1.24 -14.89 15.67
N LEU A 8 1.04 -15.12 14.37
CA LEU A 8 1.06 -16.48 13.86
C LEU A 8 2.49 -17.03 14.06
N PRO A 9 2.65 -18.22 14.67
CA PRO A 9 3.98 -18.75 14.96
C PRO A 9 4.70 -19.15 13.67
N VAL A 10 6.02 -19.04 13.67
CA VAL A 10 6.87 -19.57 12.59
C VAL A 10 6.60 -21.07 12.43
N GLY A 11 6.46 -21.52 11.19
CA GLY A 11 6.08 -22.90 10.87
C GLY A 11 4.57 -23.14 10.85
N ALA A 12 3.72 -22.20 11.28
CA ALA A 12 2.27 -22.34 11.13
C ALA A 12 1.88 -22.44 9.65
N ILE A 13 0.86 -23.24 9.36
CA ILE A 13 0.39 -23.47 7.99
C ILE A 13 -1.00 -22.86 7.82
N VAL A 14 -1.16 -22.06 6.77
CA VAL A 14 -2.44 -21.56 6.29
C VAL A 14 -2.74 -22.26 4.96
N ALA A 15 -3.71 -23.17 4.97
CA ALA A 15 -4.10 -23.93 3.78
C ALA A 15 -5.33 -23.30 3.11
N THR A 16 -5.34 -23.32 1.78
CA THR A 16 -6.46 -22.91 0.92
C THR A 16 -6.76 -24.04 -0.06
N PRO A 17 -7.89 -23.98 -0.80
CA PRO A 17 -8.12 -24.91 -1.90
C PRO A 17 -7.06 -24.84 -3.02
N ARG A 18 -6.30 -23.73 -3.10
CA ARG A 18 -5.30 -23.49 -4.14
C ARG A 18 -3.89 -23.89 -3.71
N ASP A 19 -3.51 -23.65 -2.46
CA ASP A 19 -2.14 -23.84 -2.00
C ASP A 19 -2.04 -24.00 -0.47
N ARG A 20 -0.82 -24.22 0.04
CA ARG A 20 -0.49 -24.18 1.47
C ARG A 20 0.67 -23.22 1.70
N TYR A 21 0.47 -22.30 2.65
CA TYR A 21 1.46 -21.28 3.00
C TYR A 21 2.00 -21.53 4.40
N THR A 22 3.31 -21.74 4.50
CA THR A 22 4.00 -21.85 5.78
C THR A 22 4.56 -20.48 6.19
N ILE A 23 4.25 -20.04 7.41
CA ILE A 23 4.78 -18.80 7.98
C ILE A 23 6.29 -18.95 8.20
N ILE A 24 7.08 -18.08 7.57
CA ILE A 24 8.53 -18.01 7.75
C ILE A 24 8.89 -17.00 8.83
N THR A 25 8.35 -15.78 8.73
CA THR A 25 8.59 -14.74 9.73
C THR A 25 7.51 -13.67 9.68
N HIS A 26 7.34 -12.95 10.79
CA HIS A 26 6.60 -11.69 10.83
C HIS A 26 7.46 -10.59 10.17
N LEU A 27 6.84 -9.79 9.32
CA LEU A 27 7.51 -8.68 8.62
C LEU A 27 7.24 -7.35 9.30
N ALA A 28 5.97 -7.04 9.53
CA ALA A 28 5.55 -5.77 10.12
C ALA A 28 4.09 -5.79 10.55
N ASN A 29 3.73 -4.82 11.39
CA ASN A 29 2.35 -4.45 11.68
C ASN A 29 1.96 -3.25 10.82
N SER A 30 0.78 -3.29 10.19
CA SER A 30 0.23 -2.18 9.41
C SER A 30 -1.19 -1.85 9.87
N GLY A 31 -1.31 -0.92 10.81
CA GLY A 31 -2.58 -0.62 11.48
C GLY A 31 -3.16 -1.85 12.19
N LEU A 32 -4.31 -2.32 11.73
CA LEU A 32 -4.99 -3.51 12.26
C LEU A 32 -4.61 -4.82 11.54
N SER A 33 -3.74 -4.73 10.52
CA SER A 33 -3.25 -5.87 9.77
C SER A 33 -1.84 -6.27 10.21
N LYS A 34 -1.51 -7.56 10.04
CA LYS A 34 -0.16 -8.09 10.23
C LYS A 34 0.36 -8.69 8.93
N LEU A 35 1.65 -8.51 8.66
CA LEU A 35 2.32 -8.98 7.46
C LEU A 35 3.30 -10.09 7.81
N TYR A 36 3.29 -11.15 7.02
CA TYR A 36 4.16 -12.30 7.18
C TYR A 36 4.83 -12.65 5.85
N LEU A 37 6.10 -13.01 5.91
CA LEU A 37 6.74 -13.74 4.82
C LEU A 37 6.30 -15.19 4.91
N VAL A 38 5.83 -15.72 3.80
CA VAL A 38 5.36 -17.11 3.71
C VAL A 38 6.00 -17.80 2.52
N ILE A 39 6.12 -19.12 2.60
CA ILE A 39 6.55 -19.97 1.50
C ILE A 39 5.40 -20.88 1.09
N ASN A 40 5.15 -21.01 -0.21
CA ASN A 40 4.11 -21.90 -0.72
C ASN A 40 4.62 -23.32 -0.98
N THR A 41 3.76 -24.24 -1.43
CA THR A 41 4.16 -25.63 -1.71
C THR A 41 5.25 -25.73 -2.78
N CYS A 42 5.25 -24.83 -3.76
CA CYS A 42 6.27 -24.71 -4.80
C CYS A 42 7.56 -24.00 -4.36
N LYS A 43 7.78 -23.80 -3.06
CA LYS A 43 8.98 -23.14 -2.49
C LYS A 43 9.17 -21.67 -2.90
N GLN A 44 8.12 -21.00 -3.32
CA GLN A 44 8.17 -19.59 -3.70
C GLN A 44 7.77 -18.70 -2.52
N HIS A 45 8.58 -17.66 -2.28
CA HIS A 45 8.28 -16.65 -1.26
C HIS A 45 7.12 -15.75 -1.68
N ARG A 46 6.27 -15.43 -0.71
CA ARG A 46 5.10 -14.54 -0.85
C ARG A 46 4.93 -13.72 0.43
N VAL A 47 4.16 -12.64 0.31
CA VAL A 47 3.73 -11.86 1.48
C VAL A 47 2.28 -12.17 1.78
N MET A 48 2.01 -12.64 2.99
CA MET A 48 0.66 -12.81 3.50
C MET A 48 0.32 -11.66 4.43
N ARG A 49 -0.76 -10.94 4.11
CA ARG A 49 -1.36 -9.98 5.02
C ARG A 49 -2.59 -10.56 5.66
N ILE A 50 -2.70 -10.47 6.97
CA ILE A 50 -3.87 -10.93 7.73
C ILE A 50 -4.56 -9.77 8.45
N GLU A 51 -5.87 -9.90 8.65
CA GLU A 51 -6.69 -9.03 9.49
C GLU A 51 -7.64 -9.90 10.32
N TYR A 52 -7.58 -9.80 11.65
CA TYR A 52 -8.37 -10.63 12.57
C TYR A 52 -9.88 -10.41 12.42
N THR A 53 -10.68 -11.48 12.49
CA THR A 53 -12.14 -11.42 12.31
C THR A 53 -12.87 -10.69 13.45
N LYS A 54 -12.27 -10.62 14.64
CA LYS A 54 -12.83 -9.97 15.84
C LYS A 54 -12.68 -8.44 15.85
N ILE A 55 -12.20 -7.83 14.76
CA ILE A 55 -12.13 -6.39 14.60
C ILE A 55 -13.54 -5.86 14.23
N PRO A 56 -13.97 -4.68 14.74
CA PRO A 56 -15.25 -4.07 14.35
C PRO A 56 -15.39 -4.01 12.83
N ARG A 57 -16.55 -4.41 12.28
CA ARG A 57 -16.75 -4.47 10.81
C ARG A 57 -16.45 -3.15 10.12
N VAL A 58 -16.75 -2.02 10.77
CA VAL A 58 -16.51 -0.66 10.26
C VAL A 58 -15.02 -0.34 10.13
N ALA A 59 -14.16 -1.01 10.90
CA ALA A 59 -12.71 -0.86 10.88
C ALA A 59 -12.00 -1.84 9.93
N SER A 60 -12.71 -2.84 9.39
CA SER A 60 -12.14 -3.83 8.47
C SER A 60 -11.92 -3.21 7.08
N ARG A 61 -10.66 -3.13 6.63
CA ARG A 61 -10.29 -2.51 5.34
C ARG A 61 -9.83 -3.51 4.29
N ILE A 62 -9.46 -4.72 4.70
CA ILE A 62 -8.97 -5.78 3.79
C ILE A 62 -9.94 -6.13 2.66
N LYS A 63 -11.26 -5.96 2.86
CA LYS A 63 -12.27 -6.23 1.82
C LYS A 63 -12.20 -5.25 0.65
N THR A 64 -11.99 -3.97 0.94
CA THR A 64 -11.92 -2.91 -0.09
C THR A 64 -10.70 -3.14 -0.98
N GLU A 65 -9.55 -3.41 -0.36
CA GLU A 65 -8.31 -3.73 -1.05
C GLU A 65 -8.40 -5.01 -1.85
N LEU A 66 -8.97 -6.08 -1.29
CA LEU A 66 -9.22 -7.32 -2.02
C LEU A 66 -10.06 -7.10 -3.27
N ALA A 67 -11.14 -6.31 -3.16
CA ALA A 67 -11.99 -6.02 -4.31
C ALA A 67 -11.23 -5.28 -5.42
N LEU A 68 -10.28 -4.41 -5.07
CA LEU A 68 -9.45 -3.76 -6.08
C LEU A 68 -8.42 -4.73 -6.65
N LEU A 69 -7.62 -5.41 -5.82
CA LEU A 69 -6.58 -6.33 -6.26
C LEU A 69 -7.14 -7.43 -7.18
N ASP A 70 -8.33 -7.95 -6.86
CA ASP A 70 -9.01 -8.95 -7.68
C ASP A 70 -9.35 -8.41 -9.07
N ASN A 71 -9.81 -7.16 -9.17
CA ASN A 71 -10.09 -6.47 -10.43
C ASN A 71 -8.82 -6.07 -11.22
N LEU A 72 -7.66 -6.12 -10.57
CA LEU A 72 -6.36 -5.78 -11.17
C LEU A 72 -5.55 -7.01 -11.55
N THR A 73 -6.01 -8.22 -11.23
CA THR A 73 -5.25 -9.47 -11.44
C THR A 73 -4.79 -9.64 -12.88
N ASP A 74 -5.62 -9.26 -13.85
CA ASP A 74 -5.30 -9.40 -15.28
C ASP A 74 -4.11 -8.52 -15.69
N VAL A 75 -4.05 -7.28 -15.18
CA VAL A 75 -2.98 -6.32 -15.50
C VAL A 75 -1.77 -6.50 -14.61
N ALA A 76 -1.93 -7.02 -13.39
CA ALA A 76 -0.80 -7.34 -12.50
C ALA A 76 0.11 -8.47 -13.01
N ASN A 77 -0.25 -9.13 -14.12
CA ASN A 77 0.65 -10.06 -14.83
C ASN A 77 1.60 -9.36 -15.79
N ASP A 78 1.34 -8.10 -16.15
CA ASP A 78 2.30 -7.29 -16.90
C ASP A 78 3.44 -6.86 -15.97
N HIS A 79 4.68 -7.13 -16.38
CA HIS A 79 5.88 -6.75 -15.64
C HIS A 79 6.06 -5.23 -15.51
N LYS A 80 5.35 -4.44 -16.34
CA LYS A 80 5.30 -2.98 -16.24
C LYS A 80 4.20 -2.48 -15.30
N SER A 81 3.36 -3.37 -14.76
CA SER A 81 2.30 -2.99 -13.85
C SER A 81 2.86 -2.41 -12.55
N HIS A 82 2.19 -1.37 -12.06
CA HIS A 82 2.46 -0.80 -10.74
C HIS A 82 1.64 -1.45 -9.61
N PHE A 83 0.89 -2.52 -9.91
CA PHE A 83 0.04 -3.20 -8.94
C PHE A 83 0.57 -4.57 -8.57
N LEU A 84 0.44 -4.92 -7.29
CA LEU A 84 0.85 -6.22 -6.79
C LEU A 84 -0.05 -7.33 -7.32
N LYS A 85 0.59 -8.39 -7.81
CA LYS A 85 -0.10 -9.62 -8.17
C LYS A 85 -0.70 -10.28 -6.93
N LEU A 86 -2.01 -10.49 -6.98
CA LEU A 86 -2.75 -11.30 -6.01
C LEU A 86 -2.60 -12.78 -6.39
N PHE A 87 -2.06 -13.58 -5.48
CA PHE A 87 -1.93 -15.03 -5.67
C PHE A 87 -3.10 -15.78 -5.04
N ASP A 88 -3.50 -15.37 -3.84
CA ASP A 88 -4.55 -16.07 -3.09
C ASP A 88 -5.23 -15.16 -2.08
N LYS A 89 -6.40 -15.57 -1.62
CA LYS A 89 -7.20 -14.86 -0.63
C LYS A 89 -8.09 -15.84 0.12
N GLY A 90 -8.43 -15.51 1.34
CA GLY A 90 -9.37 -16.34 2.08
C GLY A 90 -9.76 -15.80 3.44
N ASN A 91 -10.58 -16.59 4.11
CA ASN A 91 -11.06 -16.32 5.44
C ASN A 91 -11.03 -17.60 6.26
N THR A 92 -10.39 -17.53 7.42
CA THR A 92 -10.49 -18.53 8.47
C THR A 92 -11.54 -18.09 9.49
N LYS A 93 -11.81 -18.92 10.50
CA LYS A 93 -12.64 -18.51 11.66
C LYS A 93 -11.99 -17.34 12.43
N ILE A 94 -10.67 -17.19 12.34
CA ILE A 94 -9.86 -16.32 13.20
C ILE A 94 -9.43 -15.03 12.47
N PHE A 95 -9.12 -15.11 11.18
CA PHE A 95 -8.63 -13.97 10.40
C PHE A 95 -9.01 -14.10 8.92
N LYS A 96 -9.04 -12.96 8.23
CA LYS A 96 -9.04 -12.87 6.77
C LYS A 96 -7.61 -12.68 6.31
N PHE A 97 -7.27 -13.13 5.11
CA PHE A 97 -5.94 -12.95 4.56
C PHE A 97 -5.94 -12.72 3.06
N VAL A 98 -4.87 -12.09 2.59
CA VAL A 98 -4.51 -11.96 1.17
C VAL A 98 -3.04 -12.39 1.02
N VAL A 99 -2.72 -13.02 -0.10
CA VAL A 99 -1.35 -13.42 -0.46
C VAL A 99 -0.97 -12.70 -1.74
N VAL A 100 0.09 -11.91 -1.67
CA VAL A 100 0.58 -11.07 -2.78
C VAL A 100 2.05 -11.34 -3.07
N ALA A 101 2.52 -10.79 -4.20
CA ALA A 101 3.94 -10.78 -4.55
C ALA A 101 4.78 -10.12 -3.44
N PRO A 102 5.99 -10.64 -3.17
CA PRO A 102 6.92 -9.95 -2.28
C PRO A 102 7.40 -8.65 -2.93
N ILE A 103 7.58 -7.63 -2.11
CA ILE A 103 8.11 -6.33 -2.50
C ILE A 103 9.44 -6.08 -1.80
N GLY A 104 10.29 -5.30 -2.45
CA GLY A 104 11.49 -4.76 -1.85
C GLY A 104 11.19 -3.62 -0.88
N PRO A 105 12.22 -2.87 -0.47
CA PRO A 105 12.07 -1.73 0.42
C PRO A 105 11.11 -0.67 -0.14
N THR A 106 10.41 0.03 0.76
CA THR A 106 9.65 1.23 0.37
C THR A 106 10.59 2.37 0.01
N LEU A 107 10.11 3.35 -0.75
CA LEU A 107 10.90 4.56 -1.01
C LEU A 107 11.26 5.30 0.28
N LEU A 108 10.43 5.19 1.33
CA LEU A 108 10.75 5.72 2.66
C LEU A 108 12.03 5.08 3.22
N GLN A 109 12.07 3.75 3.24
CA GLN A 109 13.20 2.98 3.75
C GLN A 109 14.46 3.19 2.91
N ILE A 110 14.31 3.37 1.59
CA ILE A 110 15.44 3.70 0.70
C ILE A 110 15.96 5.09 1.04
N ARG A 111 15.07 6.08 1.16
CA ARG A 111 15.44 7.46 1.50
C ARG A 111 16.18 7.55 2.82
N GLU A 112 15.65 6.92 3.87
CA GLU A 112 16.29 6.88 5.21
C GLU A 112 17.74 6.39 5.10
N LYS A 113 17.97 5.29 4.37
CA LYS A 113 19.33 4.76 4.15
C LYS A 113 20.24 5.67 3.32
N LEU A 114 19.70 6.32 2.30
CA LEU A 114 20.49 7.20 1.43
C LEU A 114 20.89 8.51 2.14
N LEU A 115 20.03 9.02 3.03
CA LEU A 115 20.35 10.19 3.86
C LEU A 115 21.52 9.92 4.81
N GLU A 116 21.64 8.69 5.33
CA GLU A 116 22.79 8.28 6.16
C GLU A 116 24.11 8.22 5.36
N GLN A 117 24.04 7.98 4.05
CA GLN A 117 25.19 7.70 3.19
C GLN A 117 25.64 8.88 2.32
N ASP A 118 24.94 10.01 2.38
CA ASP A 118 25.16 11.21 1.53
C ASP A 118 25.08 10.95 0.01
N ASP A 119 24.54 9.80 -0.41
CA ASP A 119 24.48 9.34 -1.81
C ASP A 119 23.11 9.61 -2.45
N PHE A 120 22.69 10.87 -2.44
CA PHE A 120 21.38 11.25 -2.99
C PHE A 120 21.51 11.77 -4.44
N GLY A 121 21.24 10.91 -5.42
CA GLY A 121 21.34 11.23 -6.84
C GLY A 121 20.02 11.67 -7.48
N TRP A 122 19.99 12.88 -8.06
CA TRP A 122 18.83 13.47 -8.75
C TRP A 122 18.20 12.57 -9.83
N GLY A 123 19.01 11.79 -10.56
CA GLY A 123 18.52 10.90 -11.62
C GLY A 123 17.61 9.78 -11.10
N ARG A 124 17.97 9.20 -9.95
CA ARG A 124 17.17 8.16 -9.29
C ARG A 124 15.85 8.72 -8.80
N THR A 125 15.89 9.83 -8.08
CA THR A 125 14.69 10.50 -7.55
C THR A 125 13.73 10.94 -8.65
N THR A 126 14.26 11.40 -9.79
CA THR A 126 13.45 11.72 -10.98
C THR A 126 12.74 10.48 -11.52
N THR A 127 13.45 9.35 -11.62
CA THR A 127 12.87 8.08 -12.08
C THR A 127 11.79 7.58 -11.13
N GLU A 128 12.04 7.64 -9.83
CA GLU A 128 11.06 7.27 -8.79
C GLU A 128 9.82 8.18 -8.83
N GLY A 129 10.00 9.48 -9.06
CA GLY A 129 8.92 10.43 -9.31
C GLY A 129 8.07 10.02 -10.52
N ILE A 130 8.70 9.72 -11.65
CA ILE A 130 8.01 9.31 -12.89
C ILE A 130 7.22 8.00 -12.68
N LEU A 131 7.83 6.99 -12.08
CA LEU A 131 7.17 5.69 -11.87
C LEU A 131 6.04 5.79 -10.83
N SER A 132 6.22 6.58 -9.77
CA SER A 132 5.17 6.78 -8.75
C SER A 132 3.96 7.54 -9.30
N ILE A 133 4.14 8.56 -10.15
CA ILE A 133 3.00 9.24 -10.77
C ILE A 133 2.29 8.37 -11.80
N GLN A 134 3.02 7.52 -12.52
CA GLN A 134 2.42 6.52 -13.42
C GLN A 134 1.55 5.54 -12.62
N ALA A 135 2.02 5.07 -11.46
CA ALA A 135 1.23 4.22 -10.58
C ALA A 135 -0.08 4.89 -10.10
N VAL A 136 -0.02 6.18 -9.74
CA VAL A 136 -1.20 6.96 -9.34
C VAL A 136 -2.17 7.13 -10.52
N ARG A 137 -1.65 7.48 -11.70
CA ARG A 137 -2.44 7.58 -12.95
C ARG A 137 -3.16 6.27 -13.25
N ASP A 138 -2.46 5.14 -13.17
CA ASP A 138 -3.01 3.83 -13.50
C ASP A 138 -4.12 3.43 -12.49
N LEU A 139 -4.01 3.86 -11.23
CA LEU A 139 -5.09 3.70 -10.25
C LEU A 139 -6.30 4.56 -10.61
N HIS A 140 -6.08 5.80 -11.03
CA HIS A 140 -7.15 6.72 -11.44
C HIS A 140 -7.89 6.22 -12.68
N LEU A 141 -7.18 5.62 -13.64
CA LEU A 141 -7.76 4.98 -14.82
C LEU A 141 -8.66 3.77 -14.47
N ARG A 142 -8.58 3.28 -13.24
CA ARG A 142 -9.42 2.20 -12.71
C ARG A 142 -10.59 2.71 -11.87
N ASP A 143 -10.85 4.01 -11.90
CA ASP A 143 -11.90 4.71 -11.16
C ASP A 143 -11.66 4.82 -9.64
N PHE A 144 -10.43 4.64 -9.18
CA PHE A 144 -10.09 4.74 -7.77
C PHE A 144 -9.20 5.94 -7.47
N VAL A 145 -9.36 6.50 -6.27
CA VAL A 145 -8.40 7.41 -5.63
C VAL A 145 -7.74 6.70 -4.46
N HIS A 146 -6.47 6.96 -4.22
CA HIS A 146 -5.69 6.31 -3.17
C HIS A 146 -5.99 6.87 -1.79
N ARG A 147 -6.07 8.20 -1.68
CA ARG A 147 -6.39 8.97 -0.46
C ARG A 147 -5.31 8.99 0.63
N ASP A 148 -4.16 8.42 0.36
CA ASP A 148 -3.04 8.35 1.31
C ASP A 148 -1.69 8.25 0.58
N ILE A 149 -1.49 9.08 -0.44
CA ILE A 149 -0.23 9.10 -1.19
C ILE A 149 0.86 9.68 -0.29
N ASN A 150 1.92 8.88 -0.06
CA ASN A 150 3.14 9.26 0.64
C ASN A 150 4.28 8.31 0.23
N ILE A 151 5.51 8.67 0.58
CA ILE A 151 6.73 7.93 0.19
C ILE A 151 6.73 6.48 0.69
N GLY A 152 6.03 6.19 1.79
CA GLY A 152 5.86 4.84 2.33
C GLY A 152 4.86 3.95 1.55
N ARG A 153 4.18 4.46 0.52
CA ARG A 153 3.23 3.71 -0.32
C ARG A 153 3.79 3.26 -1.65
N PHE A 154 5.04 3.58 -1.92
CA PHE A 154 5.74 3.12 -3.10
C PHE A 154 6.86 2.18 -2.65
N ALA A 155 6.94 1.01 -3.26
CA ALA A 155 8.00 0.04 -2.97
C ALA A 155 8.60 -0.47 -4.27
N VAL A 156 9.91 -0.73 -4.24
CA VAL A 156 10.60 -1.31 -5.38
C VAL A 156 10.31 -2.80 -5.49
N GLY A 157 10.44 -3.37 -6.69
CA GLY A 157 10.43 -4.83 -6.85
C GLY A 157 11.69 -5.50 -6.29
N ILE A 158 11.74 -6.82 -6.45
CA ILE A 158 12.88 -7.64 -6.03
C ILE A 158 13.51 -8.29 -7.26
N GLY A 159 14.84 -8.38 -7.28
CA GLY A 159 15.60 -9.05 -8.33
C GLY A 159 15.35 -8.40 -9.69
N PRO A 160 14.82 -9.12 -10.70
CA PRO A 160 14.63 -8.57 -12.05
C PRO A 160 13.63 -7.40 -12.11
N TYR A 161 12.88 -7.14 -11.03
CA TYR A 161 11.90 -6.04 -10.93
C TYR A 161 12.37 -4.88 -10.06
N GLU A 162 13.64 -4.81 -9.67
CA GLU A 162 14.16 -3.76 -8.77
C GLU A 162 13.99 -2.33 -9.33
N GLN A 163 13.91 -2.19 -10.65
CA GLN A 163 13.69 -0.92 -11.34
C GLN A 163 12.20 -0.54 -11.42
N GLN A 164 11.29 -1.41 -10.97
CA GLN A 164 9.85 -1.18 -11.00
C GLN A 164 9.36 -0.69 -9.64
N ILE A 165 8.39 0.24 -9.64
CA ILE A 165 7.68 0.69 -8.44
C ILE A 165 6.29 0.08 -8.39
N TYR A 166 5.93 -0.43 -7.22
CA TYR A 166 4.60 -0.92 -6.88
C TYR A 166 3.91 0.04 -5.92
N LEU A 167 2.65 0.35 -6.22
CA LEU A 167 1.74 1.04 -5.31
C LEU A 167 1.26 0.05 -4.25
N TYR A 168 1.59 0.35 -3.01
CA TYR A 168 1.40 -0.50 -1.85
C TYR A 168 0.39 0.10 -0.87
N ASN A 169 -0.31 -0.78 -0.13
CA ASN A 169 -1.25 -0.45 0.95
C ASN A 169 -2.50 0.32 0.49
N LEU A 170 -3.40 -0.43 -0.18
CA LEU A 170 -4.63 0.07 -0.81
C LEU A 170 -5.84 0.09 0.16
N LYS A 171 -5.62 0.30 1.45
CA LYS A 171 -6.66 0.17 2.49
C LYS A 171 -7.67 1.32 2.52
N ASP A 172 -7.24 2.52 2.12
CA ASP A 172 -8.02 3.76 2.20
C ASP A 172 -8.63 4.18 0.85
N ILE A 173 -8.39 3.38 -0.19
CA ILE A 173 -8.87 3.64 -1.55
C ILE A 173 -10.38 3.87 -1.61
N LYS A 174 -10.81 4.65 -2.59
CA LYS A 174 -12.23 4.88 -2.83
C LYS A 174 -12.53 4.96 -4.32
N ARG A 175 -13.60 4.29 -4.75
CA ARG A 175 -14.09 4.41 -6.13
C ARG A 175 -14.84 5.74 -6.31
N PHE A 176 -14.39 6.60 -7.22
CA PHE A 176 -15.01 7.89 -7.51
C PHE A 176 -16.04 7.84 -8.64
N MET A 177 -16.05 6.79 -9.47
CA MET A 177 -17.09 6.55 -10.48
C MET A 177 -18.20 5.62 -9.98
N THR A 178 -19.40 5.84 -10.49
CA THR A 178 -20.54 4.93 -10.38
C THR A 178 -20.40 3.75 -11.33
N SER A 179 -21.17 2.68 -11.14
CA SER A 179 -21.22 1.55 -12.09
C SER A 179 -21.70 1.93 -13.50
N ARG A 180 -22.32 3.11 -13.63
CA ARG A 180 -22.79 3.66 -14.91
C ARG A 180 -21.77 4.61 -15.57
N GLY A 181 -20.56 4.72 -15.02
CA GLY A 181 -19.52 5.60 -15.58
C GLY A 181 -19.68 7.09 -15.28
N HIS A 182 -20.58 7.47 -14.37
CA HIS A 182 -20.71 8.87 -13.91
C HIS A 182 -19.87 9.13 -12.67
N MET A 183 -19.33 10.33 -12.52
CA MET A 183 -18.70 10.77 -11.26
C MET A 183 -19.73 10.77 -10.13
N LYS A 184 -19.34 10.21 -8.98
CA LYS A 184 -20.15 10.27 -7.77
C LYS A 184 -20.18 11.71 -7.25
N ARG A 185 -21.32 12.09 -6.67
CA ARG A 185 -21.43 13.35 -5.93
C ARG A 185 -20.52 13.28 -4.69
N PRO A 186 -19.70 14.31 -4.43
CA PRO A 186 -18.97 14.43 -3.18
C PRO A 186 -19.94 14.37 -2.00
N LYS A 187 -19.55 13.69 -0.93
CA LYS A 187 -20.25 13.72 0.35
C LYS A 187 -19.94 15.03 1.05
N GLU A 188 -20.95 15.58 1.74
CA GLU A 188 -20.80 16.77 2.57
C GLU A 188 -19.92 16.50 3.80
N GLU A 189 -20.04 15.31 4.37
CA GLU A 189 -19.21 14.85 5.48
C GLU A 189 -18.52 13.53 5.16
N ILE A 190 -17.21 13.49 5.37
CA ILE A 190 -16.42 12.27 5.25
C ILE A 190 -15.36 12.23 6.36
N PRO A 191 -15.14 11.07 7.00
CA PRO A 191 -14.01 10.90 7.89
C PRO A 191 -12.70 11.13 7.12
N PHE A 192 -11.79 11.88 7.75
CA PHE A 192 -10.43 12.03 7.27
C PHE A 192 -9.80 10.64 7.04
N ALA A 193 -9.08 10.49 5.93
CA ALA A 193 -8.22 9.35 5.69
C ALA A 193 -6.91 9.82 5.08
N GLY A 194 -5.84 9.10 5.40
CA GLY A 194 -4.49 9.32 4.93
C GLY A 194 -3.57 9.98 5.95
N SER A 195 -2.36 10.30 5.53
CA SER A 195 -1.36 10.99 6.35
C SER A 195 -1.60 12.51 6.34
N LEU A 196 -1.66 13.12 7.53
CA LEU A 196 -1.87 14.56 7.69
C LEU A 196 -0.80 15.39 6.95
N LEU A 197 0.46 14.97 7.03
CA LEU A 197 1.59 15.69 6.45
C LEU A 197 1.48 15.87 4.93
N PHE A 198 0.88 14.90 4.25
CA PHE A 198 0.75 14.88 2.79
C PHE A 198 -0.68 15.20 2.34
N GLY A 199 -1.60 15.50 3.25
CA GLY A 199 -2.98 15.77 2.89
C GLY A 199 -3.14 17.06 2.11
N SER A 200 -3.94 17.04 1.04
CA SER A 200 -4.23 18.24 0.24
C SER A 200 -4.97 19.30 1.07
N ARG A 201 -4.94 20.55 0.60
CA ARG A 201 -5.70 21.65 1.21
C ARG A 201 -7.20 21.38 1.26
N ASN A 202 -7.74 20.63 0.32
CA ASN A 202 -9.14 20.20 0.31
C ASN A 202 -9.43 19.26 1.48
N VAL A 203 -8.54 18.29 1.73
CA VAL A 203 -8.64 17.36 2.86
C VAL A 203 -8.55 18.08 4.20
N MET A 204 -7.64 19.04 4.32
CA MET A 204 -7.50 19.85 5.54
C MET A 204 -8.73 20.71 5.84
N ARG A 205 -9.58 20.96 4.83
CA ARG A 205 -10.86 21.65 4.97
C ARG A 205 -12.05 20.70 5.16
N GLY A 206 -11.80 19.40 5.34
CA GLY A 206 -12.84 18.38 5.49
C GLY A 206 -13.50 17.95 4.18
N GLY A 207 -12.97 18.37 3.02
CA GLY A 207 -13.51 18.03 1.72
C GLY A 207 -13.27 16.56 1.33
N GLU A 208 -14.18 16.02 0.53
CA GLU A 208 -14.00 14.67 -0.01
C GLU A 208 -12.82 14.60 -1.00
N GLN A 209 -11.95 13.62 -0.77
CA GLN A 209 -10.78 13.34 -1.61
C GLN A 209 -11.18 12.85 -3.01
N SER A 210 -10.49 13.42 -3.99
CA SER A 210 -10.64 13.19 -5.42
C SER A 210 -9.27 13.02 -6.07
N ARG A 211 -9.24 12.82 -7.40
CA ARG A 211 -7.99 12.61 -8.15
C ARG A 211 -6.98 13.76 -7.97
N ARG A 212 -7.46 15.00 -7.91
CA ARG A 212 -6.58 16.16 -7.68
C ARG A 212 -5.87 16.11 -6.33
N ASP A 213 -6.53 15.51 -5.33
CA ASP A 213 -6.00 15.43 -3.98
C ASP A 213 -4.85 14.43 -3.91
N ASP A 214 -4.97 13.30 -4.61
CA ASP A 214 -3.85 12.36 -4.78
C ASP A 214 -2.66 13.02 -5.50
N LEU A 215 -2.90 13.88 -6.50
CA LEU A 215 -1.84 14.59 -7.23
C LEU A 215 -1.15 15.66 -6.37
N GLU A 216 -1.90 16.39 -5.55
CA GLU A 216 -1.34 17.35 -4.58
C GLU A 216 -0.51 16.63 -3.51
N SER A 217 -1.03 15.53 -2.96
CA SER A 217 -0.29 14.65 -2.05
C SER A 217 0.97 14.06 -2.70
N TRP A 218 0.90 13.66 -3.98
CA TRP A 218 2.05 13.19 -4.73
C TRP A 218 3.09 14.30 -4.88
N LEU A 219 2.70 15.53 -5.21
CA LEU A 219 3.62 16.66 -5.30
C LEU A 219 4.35 16.88 -3.97
N TYR A 220 3.63 16.89 -2.84
CA TYR A 220 4.25 16.99 -1.51
C TYR A 220 5.18 15.83 -1.20
N THR A 221 4.80 14.61 -1.57
CA THR A 221 5.63 13.42 -1.42
C THR A 221 6.93 13.54 -2.22
N THR A 222 6.82 13.99 -3.47
CA THR A 222 7.95 14.16 -4.37
C THR A 222 8.91 15.23 -3.85
N PHE A 223 8.41 16.37 -3.36
CA PHE A 223 9.25 17.34 -2.67
C PHE A 223 9.93 16.76 -1.42
N ASP A 224 9.22 15.95 -0.63
CA ASP A 224 9.80 15.27 0.54
C ASP A 224 10.92 14.29 0.15
N VAL A 225 10.84 13.68 -1.04
CA VAL A 225 11.93 12.86 -1.57
C VAL A 225 13.09 13.74 -2.03
N PHE A 226 12.83 14.79 -2.83
CA PHE A 226 13.86 15.62 -3.47
C PHE A 226 14.66 16.52 -2.52
N ASP A 227 14.08 16.92 -1.39
CA ASP A 227 14.76 17.79 -0.44
C ASP A 227 15.34 17.00 0.74
N ARG A 228 16.61 17.26 1.05
CA ARG A 228 17.34 16.62 2.16
C ARG A 228 16.96 17.19 3.52
N GLN A 229 16.42 18.41 3.57
CA GLN A 229 16.03 19.12 4.79
C GLN A 229 14.52 19.12 5.03
N THR A 230 13.81 18.13 4.51
CA THR A 230 12.35 18.19 4.41
C THR A 230 11.62 18.09 5.74
N PHE A 231 10.33 18.41 5.64
CA PHE A 231 9.30 18.33 6.66
C PHE A 231 9.35 17.07 7.54
N SER A 232 9.57 15.87 6.97
CA SER A 232 9.66 14.63 7.76
C SER A 232 10.83 14.68 8.76
N SER A 233 11.99 15.17 8.33
CA SER A 233 13.18 15.35 9.18
C SER A 233 13.06 16.50 10.18
N PHE A 234 12.17 17.46 9.92
CA PHE A 234 11.90 18.58 10.82
C PHE A 234 11.10 18.12 12.05
N PHE A 235 10.09 17.27 11.85
CA PHE A 235 9.27 16.76 12.95
C PHE A 235 9.99 15.71 13.80
N GLU A 236 10.83 14.86 13.20
CA GLU A 236 11.67 13.90 13.96
C GLU A 236 12.71 14.59 14.86
N ARG A 237 13.18 15.79 14.48
CA ARG A 237 14.11 16.58 15.30
C ARG A 237 13.46 17.25 16.52
N GLN A 238 12.12 17.28 16.61
CA GLN A 238 11.39 17.89 17.72
C GLN A 238 10.72 16.87 18.67
N SER A 239 10.87 15.57 18.41
CA SER A 239 10.35 14.46 19.24
C SER A 239 11.48 13.74 19.98
#